data_AF-A0A8J4QNS2-F1
#
_entry.id   AF-A0A8J4QNS2-F1
#
_cell.length_a   1.000
_cell.length_b   1.000
_cell.length_c   1.000
_cell.angle_alpha   90.00
_cell.angle_beta   90.00
_cell.angle_gamma   90.00
#
_symmetry.space_group_name_H-M   'P 1'
#
loop_
_entity.id
_entity.type
_entity.pdbx_description
1 polymer ?
#
loop_
_entity_poly.entity_id
_entity_poly.type
_entity_poly.pdbx_seq_one_letter_code
_entity_poly.pdbx_strand_id
1 'polypeptide(L)'
;MPDQHSSVVSSILFMPLQCEYCIEATTTRCMAWFSAAVSSGAPLVFVNIQTEQNVISVYSSLYMSSKEKTNSIGREIVRGRQQNTTTVQIVQGIRLWFLPGVAEVSLELIPQLGEVRFRMDIKRIDEGFICVYSVTEGSAADRAGLGNLFEEAIVFGYLLVISRLEGKSVMPSNASCDGLIHCCDHNEIRDTLISSAIDQMDTIQLCIMAWPDQTLPFNTNIQPIGASSLRPPTGCIFFPDT
;
A
#
# COMPACT_ATOMS: atom_id res chain seq x y z
N MET A 1 3.17 -17.21 14.57
CA MET A 1 1.94 -17.63 13.87
C MET A 1 1.41 -16.42 13.13
N PRO A 2 0.87 -16.53 11.90
CA PRO A 2 0.19 -15.41 11.27
C PRO A 2 -0.99 -14.98 12.15
N ASP A 3 -1.22 -13.67 12.24
CA ASP A 3 -2.25 -13.08 13.11
C ASP A 3 -3.64 -13.62 12.75
N GLN A 4 -4.39 -14.10 13.75
CA GLN A 4 -5.70 -14.75 13.59
C GLN A 4 -6.80 -13.79 13.10
N HIS A 5 -6.51 -12.48 13.04
CA HIS A 5 -7.43 -11.45 12.58
C HIS A 5 -7.19 -10.95 11.13
N SER A 6 -6.16 -11.42 10.43
CA SER A 6 -5.87 -10.92 9.09
C SER A 6 -6.58 -11.73 8.01
N SER A 7 -7.85 -11.42 7.73
CA SER A 7 -8.40 -11.72 6.40
C SER A 7 -7.74 -10.73 5.43
N VAL A 8 -6.66 -11.17 4.77
CA VAL A 8 -5.77 -10.30 3.98
C VAL A 8 -6.39 -9.86 2.64
N VAL A 9 -7.72 -9.82 2.53
CA VAL A 9 -8.38 -9.37 1.31
C VAL A 9 -8.28 -7.85 1.27
N SER A 10 -7.50 -7.34 0.33
CA SER A 10 -7.41 -5.91 0.00
C SER A 10 -8.25 -5.61 -1.23
N SER A 11 -8.60 -4.33 -1.41
CA SER A 11 -9.25 -3.90 -2.64
C SER A 11 -8.84 -2.50 -3.05
N ILE A 12 -8.84 -2.29 -4.36
CA ILE A 12 -8.62 -1.00 -5.00
C ILE A 12 -9.85 -0.67 -5.87
N LEU A 13 -10.38 0.55 -5.73
CA LEU A 13 -11.46 1.07 -6.57
C LEU A 13 -10.88 1.87 -7.73
N PHE A 14 -11.19 1.50 -8.96
CA PHE A 14 -10.86 2.27 -10.15
C PHE A 14 -12.05 3.13 -10.56
N MET A 15 -11.89 4.45 -10.43
CA MET A 15 -12.81 5.42 -11.04
C MET A 15 -12.50 5.56 -12.53
N PRO A 16 -13.51 5.70 -13.39
CA PRO A 16 -13.28 5.87 -14.82
C PRO A 16 -12.50 7.16 -15.08
N LEU A 17 -11.56 7.09 -16.01
CA LEU A 17 -10.86 8.28 -16.50
C LEU A 17 -11.83 9.19 -17.26
N GLN A 18 -11.45 10.46 -17.40
CA GLN A 18 -12.26 11.44 -18.15
C GLN A 18 -12.53 11.03 -19.62
N CYS A 19 -11.68 10.18 -20.19
CA CYS A 19 -11.80 9.62 -21.55
C CYS A 19 -12.38 8.20 -21.60
N GLU A 20 -12.66 7.57 -20.45
CA GLU A 20 -13.28 6.24 -20.38
C GLU A 20 -14.81 6.38 -20.38
N TYR A 21 -15.43 6.05 -21.50
CA TYR A 21 -16.88 6.19 -21.69
C TYR A 21 -17.68 4.90 -21.42
N CYS A 22 -17.00 3.78 -21.16
CA CYS A 22 -17.65 2.51 -20.89
C CYS A 22 -16.93 1.75 -19.78
N ILE A 23 -17.66 0.85 -19.14
CA ILE A 23 -17.19 0.07 -18.00
C ILE A 23 -16.05 -0.88 -18.38
N GLU A 24 -16.07 -1.40 -19.60
CA GLU A 24 -15.06 -2.33 -20.12
C GLU A 24 -13.68 -1.68 -20.20
N ALA A 25 -13.61 -0.37 -20.49
CA ALA A 25 -12.36 0.37 -20.52
C ALA A 25 -11.74 0.46 -19.11
N THR A 26 -12.55 0.85 -18.11
CA THR A 26 -12.14 0.88 -16.70
C THR A 26 -11.73 -0.51 -16.20
N THR A 27 -12.48 -1.56 -16.55
CA THR A 27 -12.14 -2.95 -16.24
C THR A 27 -10.80 -3.36 -16.87
N THR A 28 -10.56 -2.98 -18.12
CA THR A 28 -9.31 -3.29 -18.82
C THR A 28 -8.12 -2.63 -18.13
N ARG A 29 -8.23 -1.34 -17.77
CA ARG A 29 -7.18 -0.62 -17.04
C ARG A 29 -6.92 -1.20 -15.65
N CYS A 30 -7.98 -1.55 -14.94
CA CYS A 30 -7.91 -2.25 -13.66
C CYS A 30 -7.12 -3.57 -13.76
N MET A 31 -7.44 -4.41 -14.76
CA MET A 31 -6.72 -5.66 -14.99
C MET A 31 -5.30 -5.44 -15.51
N ALA A 32 -5.05 -4.36 -16.25
CA ALA A 32 -3.71 -3.99 -16.68
C ALA A 32 -2.82 -3.61 -15.48
N TRP A 33 -3.34 -2.85 -14.52
CA TRP A 33 -2.63 -2.57 -13.27
C TRP A 33 -2.31 -3.85 -12.49
N PHE A 34 -3.29 -4.73 -12.31
CA PHE A 34 -3.07 -6.01 -11.62
C PHE A 34 -2.00 -6.86 -12.30
N SER A 35 -2.09 -6.98 -13.64
CA SER A 35 -1.13 -7.76 -14.43
C SER A 35 0.27 -7.15 -14.38
N ALA A 36 0.38 -5.82 -14.43
CA ALA A 36 1.65 -5.12 -14.29
C ALA A 36 2.28 -5.36 -12.92
N ALA A 37 1.49 -5.25 -11.83
CA ALA A 37 1.98 -5.51 -10.48
C ALA A 37 2.45 -6.95 -10.28
N VAL A 38 1.68 -7.94 -10.77
CA VAL A 38 2.12 -9.35 -10.72
C VAL A 38 3.39 -9.57 -11.55
N SER A 39 3.47 -8.93 -12.72
CA SER A 39 4.64 -9.05 -13.60
C SER A 39 5.89 -8.40 -13.00
N SER A 40 5.76 -7.35 -12.19
CA SER A 40 6.89 -6.74 -11.46
C SER A 40 7.32 -7.54 -10.23
N GLY A 41 6.59 -8.60 -9.87
CA GLY A 41 6.95 -9.51 -8.78
C GLY A 41 6.07 -9.37 -7.54
N ALA A 42 5.07 -8.48 -7.54
CA ALA A 42 4.11 -8.43 -6.46
C ALA A 42 3.33 -9.75 -6.41
N PRO A 43 3.35 -10.48 -5.27
CA PRO A 43 2.68 -11.76 -5.14
C PRO A 43 1.17 -11.54 -4.94
N LEU A 44 0.48 -10.93 -5.90
CA LEU A 44 -0.96 -10.66 -5.81
C LEU A 44 -1.77 -11.82 -6.40
N VAL A 45 -2.81 -12.23 -5.69
CA VAL A 45 -3.77 -13.25 -6.13
C VAL A 45 -5.11 -12.57 -6.38
N PHE A 46 -5.62 -12.71 -7.59
CA PHE A 46 -6.94 -12.21 -7.97
C PHE A 46 -8.03 -12.92 -7.15
N VAL A 47 -8.95 -12.15 -6.56
CA VAL A 47 -10.09 -12.69 -5.83
C VAL A 47 -11.39 -12.45 -6.59
N ASN A 48 -11.69 -11.19 -6.87
CA ASN A 48 -12.97 -10.81 -7.48
C ASN A 48 -12.88 -9.43 -8.14
N ILE A 49 -13.79 -9.17 -9.07
CA ILE A 49 -14.02 -7.85 -9.65
C ILE A 49 -15.50 -7.50 -9.53
N GLN A 50 -15.80 -6.28 -9.09
CA GLN A 50 -17.16 -5.82 -8.83
C GLN A 50 -17.36 -4.41 -9.37
N THR A 51 -18.49 -4.18 -10.03
CA THR A 51 -18.93 -2.84 -10.42
C THR A 51 -19.53 -2.11 -9.23
N GLU A 52 -19.09 -0.88 -8.98
CA GLU A 52 -19.65 0.01 -7.95
C GLU A 52 -20.24 1.27 -8.58
N GLN A 53 -21.40 1.70 -8.10
CA GLN A 53 -22.01 2.96 -8.52
C GLN A 53 -21.67 4.03 -7.50
N ASN A 54 -20.98 5.09 -7.93
CA ASN A 54 -20.72 6.27 -7.13
C ASN A 54 -21.51 7.45 -7.68
N VAL A 55 -22.23 8.14 -6.80
CA VAL A 55 -22.96 9.36 -7.16
C VAL A 55 -22.01 10.54 -7.03
N ILE A 56 -21.50 11.06 -8.16
CA ILE A 56 -20.69 12.27 -8.16
C ILE A 56 -21.62 13.45 -8.45
N SER A 57 -21.87 14.27 -7.44
CA SER A 57 -22.47 15.59 -7.65
C SER A 57 -21.50 16.44 -8.46
N VAL A 58 -21.95 17.06 -9.55
CA VAL A 58 -21.11 17.84 -10.49
C VAL A 58 -20.38 19.03 -9.83
N TYR A 59 -20.78 19.44 -8.62
CA TYR A 59 -20.01 20.39 -7.82
C TYR A 59 -18.68 19.82 -7.30
N SER A 60 -18.59 18.51 -7.06
CA SER A 60 -17.37 17.83 -6.57
C SER A 60 -16.28 17.72 -7.64
N SER A 61 -16.63 17.45 -8.90
CA SER A 61 -15.65 17.37 -9.99
C SER A 61 -15.04 18.73 -10.33
N LEU A 62 -15.84 19.80 -10.32
CA LEU A 62 -15.33 21.17 -10.46
C LEU A 62 -14.45 21.58 -9.26
N TYR A 63 -14.85 21.21 -8.04
CA TYR A 63 -14.12 21.58 -6.82
C TYR A 63 -12.79 20.81 -6.65
N MET A 64 -12.74 19.54 -7.06
CA MET A 64 -11.50 18.75 -7.08
C MET A 64 -10.55 19.21 -8.19
N SER A 65 -11.08 19.49 -9.39
CA SER A 65 -10.28 20.06 -10.49
C SER A 65 -9.77 21.48 -10.19
N SER A 66 -10.50 22.26 -9.39
CA SER A 66 -10.12 23.64 -9.04
C SER A 66 -9.07 23.76 -7.93
N LYS A 67 -8.90 22.76 -7.04
CA LYS A 67 -7.91 22.84 -5.95
C LYS A 67 -6.46 22.69 -6.42
N GLU A 68 -6.23 22.13 -7.62
CA GLU A 68 -4.89 21.93 -8.16
C GLU A 68 -4.47 22.98 -9.21
N LYS A 69 -5.38 23.85 -9.65
CA LYS A 69 -5.10 24.90 -10.65
C LYS A 69 -5.20 26.32 -10.08
N THR A 70 -4.37 26.64 -9.09
CA THR A 70 -3.94 28.02 -8.86
C THR A 70 -2.60 28.24 -9.54
N ASN A 71 -2.64 28.70 -10.79
CA ASN A 71 -1.83 29.81 -11.34
C ASN A 71 -1.99 29.91 -12.87
N SER A 72 -2.90 30.76 -13.34
CA SER A 72 -2.59 31.83 -14.30
C SER A 72 -3.86 32.57 -14.76
N ILE A 73 -3.70 33.89 -14.82
CA ILE A 73 -4.61 34.99 -15.17
C ILE A 73 -5.35 34.81 -16.53
N GLY A 74 -6.61 35.23 -16.58
CA GLY A 74 -7.34 35.54 -17.82
C GLY A 74 -8.84 35.75 -17.61
N ARG A 75 -9.29 37.02 -17.57
CA ARG A 75 -10.71 37.43 -17.54
C ARG A 75 -11.40 37.08 -18.86
N GLU A 76 -12.64 36.57 -18.79
CA GLU A 76 -13.74 37.12 -19.59
C GLU A 76 -15.11 36.83 -18.97
N ILE A 77 -16.00 37.81 -19.04
CA ILE A 77 -17.34 37.83 -18.44
C ILE A 77 -18.35 37.33 -19.48
N VAL A 78 -19.15 36.31 -19.14
CA VAL A 78 -20.42 36.05 -19.83
C VAL A 78 -21.53 35.84 -18.80
N ARG A 79 -22.44 36.82 -18.73
CA ARG A 79 -23.72 36.73 -18.04
C ARG A 79 -24.67 35.85 -18.85
N GLY A 80 -25.11 34.73 -18.27
CA GLY A 80 -26.21 33.92 -18.79
C GLY A 80 -26.91 33.20 -17.64
N ARG A 81 -28.24 33.34 -17.55
CA ARG A 81 -29.16 32.75 -16.55
C ARG A 81 -28.72 31.37 -16.05
N GLN A 82 -28.33 31.28 -14.79
CA GLN A 82 -28.02 30.00 -14.13
C GLN A 82 -29.31 29.42 -13.55
N GLN A 83 -29.98 28.56 -14.31
CA GLN A 83 -30.89 27.59 -13.73
C GLN A 83 -30.04 26.61 -12.94
N ASN A 84 -30.15 26.63 -11.61
CA ASN A 84 -29.53 25.65 -10.73
C ASN A 84 -30.21 24.28 -10.93
N THR A 85 -29.83 23.60 -12.00
CA THR A 85 -30.05 22.16 -12.14
C THR A 85 -28.79 21.50 -11.60
N THR A 86 -28.86 20.97 -10.38
CA THR A 86 -27.81 20.11 -9.84
C THR A 86 -27.80 18.85 -10.69
N THR A 87 -26.98 18.82 -11.73
CA THR A 87 -26.78 17.61 -12.53
C THR A 87 -26.07 16.59 -11.65
N VAL A 88 -26.80 15.55 -11.26
CA VAL A 88 -26.23 14.41 -10.54
C VAL A 88 -25.74 13.43 -11.59
N GLN A 89 -24.44 13.20 -11.66
CA GLN A 89 -23.87 12.21 -12.56
C GLN A 89 -23.54 10.95 -11.77
N ILE A 90 -24.21 9.85 -12.11
CA ILE A 90 -23.86 8.53 -11.58
C ILE A 90 -22.65 8.05 -12.39
N VAL A 91 -21.55 7.80 -11.69
CA VAL A 91 -20.30 7.32 -12.27
C VAL A 91 -20.06 5.90 -11.78
N GLN A 92 -19.82 4.98 -12.71
CA GLN A 92 -19.57 3.57 -12.39
C GLN A 92 -18.07 3.31 -12.28
N GLY A 93 -17.62 2.87 -11.12
CA GLY A 93 -16.25 2.42 -10.87
C GLY A 93 -16.15 0.90 -10.84
N ILE A 94 -14.92 0.41 -10.86
CA ILE A 94 -14.59 -1.01 -10.80
C ILE A 94 -13.74 -1.29 -9.57
N ARG A 95 -14.25 -2.07 -8.62
CA ARG A 95 -13.49 -2.57 -7.49
C ARG A 95 -12.83 -3.89 -7.83
N LEU A 96 -11.53 -3.95 -7.64
CA LEU A 96 -10.73 -5.16 -7.72
C LEU A 96 -10.37 -5.63 -6.31
N TRP A 97 -10.69 -6.88 -6.01
CA TRP A 97 -10.33 -7.56 -4.78
C TRP A 97 -9.15 -8.49 -5.03
N PHE A 98 -8.14 -8.43 -4.15
CA PHE A 98 -6.94 -9.24 -4.24
C PHE A 98 -6.43 -9.65 -2.86
N LEU A 99 -5.68 -10.75 -2.82
CA LEU A 99 -4.95 -11.24 -1.65
C LEU A 99 -3.45 -11.11 -1.93
N PRO A 100 -2.60 -10.75 -0.95
CA PRO A 100 -1.19 -11.08 -1.05
C PRO A 100 -1.04 -12.60 -0.87
N GLY A 101 -0.34 -13.24 -1.81
CA GLY A 101 0.01 -14.66 -1.81
C GLY A 101 1.18 -15.00 -0.89
N VAL A 102 1.56 -14.10 0.01
CA VAL A 102 2.63 -14.26 1.00
C VAL A 102 2.13 -13.91 2.39
N ALA A 103 2.76 -14.50 3.41
CA ALA A 103 2.42 -14.25 4.80
C ALA A 103 2.87 -12.86 5.26
N GLU A 104 2.08 -12.27 6.16
CA GLU A 104 2.43 -11.05 6.89
C GLU A 104 3.25 -11.40 8.14
N VAL A 105 4.24 -10.56 8.45
CA VAL A 105 4.98 -10.57 9.71
C VAL A 105 4.59 -9.32 10.49
N SER A 106 4.14 -9.49 11.72
CA SER A 106 3.82 -8.40 12.63
C SER A 106 5.03 -8.06 13.49
N LEU A 107 5.34 -6.77 13.59
CA LEU A 107 6.41 -6.22 14.41
C LEU A 107 5.80 -5.20 15.39
N GLU A 108 6.28 -5.20 16.63
CA GLU A 108 5.93 -4.21 17.64
C GLU A 108 7.05 -3.18 17.73
N LEU A 109 6.74 -1.96 17.31
CA LEU A 109 7.63 -0.81 17.38
C LEU A 109 7.44 -0.13 18.74
N ILE A 110 8.47 -0.22 19.59
CA ILE A 110 8.44 0.34 20.95
C ILE A 110 9.34 1.58 21.01
N PRO A 111 8.77 2.78 21.20
CA PRO A 111 9.55 4.01 21.34
C PRO A 111 10.29 4.05 22.69
N GLN A 112 11.44 4.71 22.73
CA GLN A 112 12.19 5.00 23.95
C GLN A 112 12.27 6.50 24.24
N LEU A 113 12.53 6.83 25.51
CA LEU A 113 12.63 8.21 25.99
C LEU A 113 13.70 9.00 25.21
N GLY A 114 13.31 10.14 24.65
CA GLY A 114 14.19 11.02 23.87
C GLY A 114 14.25 10.71 22.38
N GLU A 115 13.57 9.65 21.91
CA GLU A 115 13.38 9.42 20.48
C GLU A 115 12.27 10.32 19.93
N VAL A 116 12.49 10.91 18.75
CA VAL A 116 11.52 11.78 18.06
C VAL A 116 10.84 11.10 16.87
N ARG A 117 11.32 9.92 16.48
CA ARG A 117 10.79 9.07 15.40
C ARG A 117 11.37 7.65 15.51
N PHE A 118 10.70 6.68 14.89
CA PHE A 118 11.17 5.29 14.80
C PHE A 118 12.40 5.08 13.91
N ARG A 119 12.79 6.10 13.12
CA ARG A 119 13.94 6.13 12.19
C ARG A 119 13.98 4.96 11.19
N MET A 120 12.85 4.71 10.54
CA MET A 120 12.79 4.05 9.23
C MET A 120 12.36 5.06 8.17
N ASP A 121 12.89 4.93 6.96
CA ASP A 121 12.40 5.67 5.79
C ASP A 121 11.59 4.72 4.90
N ILE A 122 10.55 5.25 4.27
CA ILE A 122 9.63 4.50 3.40
C ILE A 122 9.65 5.09 2.00
N LYS A 123 9.41 4.25 1.00
CA LYS A 123 9.32 4.63 -0.41
C LYS A 123 8.03 4.06 -1.01
N ARG A 124 7.40 4.84 -1.90
CA ARG A 124 6.30 4.35 -2.73
C ARG A 124 6.85 3.82 -4.05
N ILE A 125 6.41 2.64 -4.47
CA ILE A 125 6.71 2.06 -5.79
C ILE A 125 5.58 2.40 -6.79
N ASP A 126 5.85 2.21 -8.09
CA ASP A 126 4.98 2.67 -9.18
C ASP A 126 3.59 2.05 -9.14
N GLU A 127 3.48 0.81 -8.64
CA GLU A 127 2.23 0.09 -8.44
C GLU A 127 1.38 0.64 -7.29
N GLY A 128 1.93 1.56 -6.47
CA GLY A 128 1.26 2.22 -5.36
C GLY A 128 1.51 1.60 -3.99
N PHE A 129 2.34 0.56 -3.88
CA PHE A 129 2.69 -0.04 -2.60
C PHE A 129 3.77 0.77 -1.86
N ILE A 130 3.79 0.66 -0.54
CA ILE A 130 4.76 1.35 0.32
C ILE A 130 5.75 0.31 0.85
N CYS A 131 7.03 0.51 0.58
CA CYS A 131 8.10 -0.33 1.06
C CYS A 131 9.01 0.39 2.06
N VAL A 132 9.68 -0.39 2.90
CA VAL A 132 10.79 0.09 3.73
C VAL A 132 11.98 0.34 2.83
N TYR A 133 12.55 1.54 2.92
CA TYR A 133 13.69 1.98 2.10
C TYR A 133 15.00 2.00 2.89
N SER A 134 14.94 2.31 4.18
CA SER A 134 16.10 2.30 5.06
C SER A 134 15.65 2.11 6.52
N VAL A 135 16.54 1.54 7.33
CA VAL A 135 16.39 1.45 8.78
C VAL A 135 17.69 1.94 9.41
N THR A 136 17.59 2.82 10.41
CA THR A 136 18.79 3.30 11.13
C THR A 136 19.15 2.33 12.24
N GLU A 137 20.39 1.87 12.30
CA GLU A 137 20.91 1.00 13.37
C GLU A 137 20.69 1.62 14.77
N GLY A 138 20.30 0.80 15.74
CA GLY A 138 20.03 1.19 17.11
C GLY A 138 18.71 1.96 17.32
N SER A 139 17.95 2.22 16.26
CA SER A 139 16.64 2.87 16.35
C SER A 139 15.54 1.96 16.90
N ALA A 140 14.39 2.54 17.27
CA ALA A 140 13.22 1.75 17.65
C ALA A 140 12.78 0.75 16.57
N ALA A 141 12.87 1.11 15.29
CA ALA A 141 12.59 0.18 14.19
C ALA A 141 13.60 -0.98 14.15
N ASP A 142 14.88 -0.69 14.33
CA ASP A 142 15.94 -1.69 14.36
C ASP A 142 15.80 -2.66 15.55
N ARG A 143 15.53 -2.12 16.75
CA ARG A 143 15.28 -2.92 17.97
C ARG A 143 14.06 -3.82 17.87
N ALA A 144 13.06 -3.44 17.06
CA ALA A 144 11.91 -4.28 16.76
C ALA A 144 12.21 -5.41 15.77
N GLY A 145 13.46 -5.50 15.27
CA GLY A 145 13.89 -6.49 14.30
C GLY A 145 13.73 -6.08 12.83
N LEU A 146 13.27 -4.85 12.55
CA LEU A 146 13.07 -4.40 11.16
C LEU A 146 14.40 -4.27 10.42
N GLY A 147 15.48 -3.89 11.10
CA GLY A 147 16.82 -3.79 10.50
C GLY A 147 17.31 -5.14 9.96
N ASN A 148 17.28 -6.17 10.80
CA ASN A 148 17.64 -7.54 10.40
C ASN A 148 16.81 -8.04 9.22
N LEU A 149 15.49 -7.83 9.25
CA LEU A 149 14.60 -8.24 8.16
C LEU A 149 14.88 -7.46 6.88
N PHE A 150 15.22 -6.19 6.99
CA PHE A 150 15.54 -5.35 5.84
C PHE A 150 16.86 -5.76 5.18
N GLU A 151 17.89 -6.05 5.97
CA GLU A 151 19.15 -6.58 5.47
C GLU A 151 18.97 -7.95 4.82
N GLU A 152 18.24 -8.85 5.47
CA GLU A 152 17.92 -10.18 4.91
C GLU A 152 17.16 -10.06 3.59
N ALA A 153 16.15 -9.18 3.53
CA ALA A 153 15.40 -8.93 2.30
C ALA A 153 16.31 -8.44 1.17
N ILE A 154 17.20 -7.48 1.43
CA ILE A 154 18.17 -7.00 0.42
C ILE A 154 19.06 -8.15 -0.09
N VAL A 155 19.60 -8.96 0.81
CA VAL A 155 20.49 -10.08 0.46
C VAL A 155 19.80 -11.08 -0.47
N PHE A 156 18.51 -11.34 -0.25
CA PHE A 156 17.74 -12.26 -1.07
C PHE A 156 17.06 -11.59 -2.28
N GLY A 157 17.22 -10.27 -2.47
CA GLY A 157 16.55 -9.54 -3.55
C GLY A 157 15.05 -9.41 -3.35
N TYR A 158 14.61 -9.09 -2.13
CA TYR A 158 13.22 -8.85 -1.77
C TYR A 158 13.01 -7.40 -1.33
N LEU A 159 11.81 -6.90 -1.56
CA LEU A 159 11.25 -5.68 -1.00
C LEU A 159 10.46 -6.00 0.27
N LEU A 160 10.67 -5.23 1.32
CA LEU A 160 9.79 -5.24 2.49
C LEU A 160 8.65 -4.26 2.28
N VAL A 161 7.45 -4.77 2.01
CA VAL A 161 6.24 -3.98 1.80
C VAL A 161 5.46 -3.88 3.11
N ILE A 162 5.08 -2.66 3.50
CA ILE A 162 4.24 -2.42 4.66
C ILE A 162 2.80 -2.68 4.24
N SER A 163 2.14 -3.64 4.88
CA SER A 163 0.75 -4.00 4.60
C SER A 163 -0.23 -3.29 5.50
N ARG A 164 0.12 -3.14 6.78
CA ARG A 164 -0.74 -2.52 7.79
C ARG A 164 0.06 -1.72 8.80
N LEU A 165 -0.62 -0.73 9.37
CA LEU A 165 -0.18 0.05 10.51
C LEU A 165 -1.36 0.13 11.48
N GLU A 166 -1.19 -0.31 12.73
CA GLU A 166 -2.28 -0.38 13.72
C GLU A 166 -3.50 -1.16 13.20
N GLY A 167 -3.26 -2.27 12.49
CA GLY A 167 -4.30 -3.10 11.85
C GLY A 167 -4.95 -2.49 10.60
N LYS A 168 -4.78 -1.19 10.35
CA LYS A 168 -5.30 -0.50 9.16
C LYS A 168 -4.44 -0.81 7.94
N SER A 169 -5.08 -1.22 6.84
CA SER A 169 -4.37 -1.47 5.58
C SER A 169 -3.79 -0.18 5.01
N VAL A 170 -2.52 -0.22 4.60
CA VAL A 170 -1.86 0.86 3.87
C VAL A 170 -1.70 0.56 2.38
N MET A 171 -2.30 -0.55 1.92
CA MET A 171 -2.32 -0.96 0.51
C MET A 171 -3.08 0.05 -0.37
N PRO A 172 -2.84 0.05 -1.70
CA PRO A 172 -3.62 0.84 -2.65
C PRO A 172 -5.13 0.62 -2.50
N SER A 173 -5.89 1.71 -2.38
CA SER A 173 -7.33 1.66 -2.08
C SER A 173 -8.21 2.32 -3.14
N ASN A 174 -7.67 3.29 -3.89
CA ASN A 174 -8.40 3.99 -4.94
C ASN A 174 -7.47 4.42 -6.09
N ALA A 175 -7.98 4.39 -7.32
CA ALA A 175 -7.37 5.00 -8.50
C ALA A 175 -8.34 6.04 -9.05
N SER A 176 -7.93 7.31 -9.05
CA SER A 176 -8.80 8.45 -9.40
C SER A 176 -9.10 8.56 -10.89
N CYS A 177 -10.03 9.45 -11.23
CA CYS A 177 -10.36 9.79 -12.63
C CYS A 177 -9.23 10.50 -13.38
N ASP A 178 -8.18 10.94 -12.67
CA ASP A 178 -6.96 11.51 -13.25
C ASP A 178 -5.85 10.45 -13.42
N GLY A 179 -6.15 9.20 -13.08
CA GLY A 179 -5.23 8.06 -13.22
C GLY A 179 -4.22 7.91 -12.07
N LEU A 180 -4.37 8.69 -10.99
CA LEU A 180 -3.50 8.61 -9.83
C LEU A 180 -3.92 7.46 -8.92
N ILE A 181 -2.95 6.64 -8.50
CA ILE A 181 -3.16 5.60 -7.50
C ILE A 181 -2.98 6.22 -6.11
N HIS A 182 -4.09 6.27 -5.37
CA HIS A 182 -4.13 6.64 -3.97
C HIS A 182 -3.94 5.37 -3.12
N CYS A 183 -2.81 5.34 -2.41
CA CYS A 183 -2.66 4.54 -1.20
C CYS A 183 -2.67 5.48 0.01
N CYS A 184 -2.49 4.92 1.22
CA CYS A 184 -2.53 5.66 2.48
C CYS A 184 -1.65 6.92 2.42
N ASP A 185 -2.16 8.04 2.95
CA ASP A 185 -1.44 9.32 2.90
C ASP A 185 -0.14 9.19 3.70
N HIS A 186 0.97 9.63 3.12
CA HIS A 186 2.26 9.69 3.80
C HIS A 186 2.15 10.49 5.11
N ASN A 187 1.29 11.52 5.14
CA ASN A 187 1.01 12.27 6.34
C ASN A 187 0.25 11.45 7.39
N GLU A 188 -0.72 10.61 7.00
CA GLU A 188 -1.44 9.74 7.95
C GLU A 188 -0.50 8.71 8.59
N ILE A 189 0.38 8.11 7.79
CA ILE A 189 1.42 7.18 8.30
C ILE A 189 2.34 7.92 9.26
N ARG A 190 2.84 9.10 8.86
CA ARG A 190 3.74 9.90 9.67
C ARG A 190 3.07 10.37 10.97
N ASP A 191 1.83 10.83 10.90
CA ASP A 191 1.08 11.34 12.04
C ASP A 191 0.72 10.21 13.01
N THR A 192 0.38 9.02 12.51
CA THR A 192 0.20 7.83 13.37
C THR A 192 1.51 7.46 14.08
N LEU A 193 2.63 7.43 13.34
CA LEU A 193 3.94 7.10 13.92
C LEU A 193 4.43 8.16 14.93
N ILE A 194 4.13 9.45 14.72
CA ILE A 194 4.62 10.52 15.60
C ILE A 194 3.61 10.82 16.71
N SER A 195 2.39 11.19 16.36
CA SER A 195 1.38 11.70 17.31
C SER A 195 0.77 10.59 18.17
N SER A 196 0.64 9.38 17.65
CA SER A 196 0.10 8.26 18.42
C SER A 196 1.20 7.54 19.20
N ALA A 197 2.35 7.25 18.61
CA ALA A 197 3.40 6.50 19.31
C ALA A 197 4.40 7.35 20.10
N ILE A 198 5.06 8.30 19.43
CA ILE A 198 6.24 8.97 20.03
C ILE A 198 5.79 9.91 21.15
N ASP A 199 4.73 10.69 20.92
CA ASP A 199 4.21 11.64 21.90
C ASP A 199 3.55 10.94 23.10
N GLN A 200 2.91 9.79 22.88
CA GLN A 200 2.19 9.05 23.93
C GLN A 200 3.03 7.91 24.53
N MET A 201 4.22 7.65 23.97
CA MET A 201 5.09 6.50 24.28
C MET A 201 4.37 5.15 24.10
N ASP A 202 3.47 5.09 23.11
CA ASP A 202 2.70 3.89 22.81
C ASP A 202 3.44 2.97 21.84
N THR A 203 3.21 1.67 22.02
CA THR A 203 3.71 0.64 21.10
C THR A 203 2.86 0.64 19.84
N ILE A 204 3.51 0.58 18.67
CA ILE A 204 2.82 0.48 17.38
C ILE A 204 3.01 -0.89 16.74
N GLN A 205 1.93 -1.47 16.23
CA GLN A 205 1.95 -2.67 15.42
C GLN A 205 2.14 -2.33 13.94
N LEU A 206 3.22 -2.85 13.36
CA LEU A 206 3.54 -2.76 11.93
C LEU A 206 3.48 -4.15 11.30
N CYS A 207 2.66 -4.33 10.26
CA CYS A 207 2.66 -5.57 9.48
C CYS A 207 3.40 -5.38 8.17
N ILE A 208 4.32 -6.30 7.86
CA ILE A 208 5.16 -6.28 6.67
C ILE A 208 5.08 -7.60 5.90
N MET A 209 5.41 -7.54 4.61
CA MET A 209 5.49 -8.68 3.71
C MET A 209 6.78 -8.62 2.90
N ALA A 210 7.41 -9.76 2.64
CA ALA A 210 8.58 -9.85 1.78
C ALA A 210 8.15 -10.21 0.34
N TRP A 211 8.42 -9.33 -0.62
CA TRP A 211 8.06 -9.50 -2.03
C TRP A 211 9.32 -9.61 -2.89
N PRO A 212 9.39 -10.50 -3.89
CA PRO A 212 10.54 -10.54 -4.80
C PRO A 212 10.75 -9.20 -5.53
N ASP A 213 11.98 -8.69 -5.53
CA ASP A 213 12.37 -7.52 -6.32
C ASP A 213 12.92 -7.98 -7.68
N GLN A 214 12.13 -7.83 -8.74
CA GLN A 214 12.60 -8.16 -10.09
C GLN A 214 13.47 -7.06 -10.72
N THR A 215 13.66 -5.92 -10.05
CA THR A 215 14.49 -4.80 -10.57
C THR A 215 15.98 -4.96 -10.25
N LEU A 216 16.33 -5.83 -9.30
CA LEU A 216 17.72 -6.21 -9.03
C LEU A 216 18.16 -7.27 -10.04
N PRO A 217 19.31 -7.09 -10.75
CA PRO A 217 19.81 -8.10 -11.66
C PRO A 217 20.15 -9.37 -10.88
N PHE A 218 19.31 -10.39 -11.03
CA PHE A 218 19.53 -11.73 -10.49
C PHE A 218 20.91 -12.22 -10.95
N ASN A 219 21.82 -12.42 -10.00
CA ASN A 219 22.97 -13.27 -10.24
C ASN A 219 22.40 -14.70 -10.42
N THR A 220 22.51 -15.21 -11.63
CA THR A 220 21.85 -16.42 -12.11
C THR A 220 22.39 -17.64 -11.37
N ASN A 221 21.59 -18.24 -10.49
CA ASN A 221 21.55 -19.69 -10.14
C ASN A 221 20.86 -19.98 -8.79
N ILE A 222 19.66 -19.45 -8.54
CA ILE A 222 18.88 -19.88 -7.36
C ILE A 222 17.48 -20.23 -7.80
N GLN A 223 17.15 -21.53 -7.76
CA GLN A 223 15.78 -22.02 -7.89
C GLN A 223 14.92 -21.37 -6.79
N PRO A 224 13.64 -21.07 -7.04
CA PRO A 224 12.77 -20.47 -6.02
C PRO A 224 12.69 -21.39 -4.81
N ILE A 225 13.35 -21.00 -3.73
CA ILE A 225 13.24 -21.67 -2.44
C ILE A 225 11.93 -21.19 -1.82
N GLY A 226 10.92 -22.06 -1.77
CA GLY A 226 9.69 -21.80 -1.06
C GLY A 226 9.96 -21.54 0.44
N ALA A 227 9.17 -20.66 1.05
CA ALA A 227 9.25 -20.27 2.45
C ALA A 227 9.23 -21.44 3.47
N SER A 228 8.83 -22.64 3.02
CA SER A 228 8.97 -23.90 3.76
C SER A 228 10.41 -24.28 4.12
N SER A 229 11.42 -23.59 3.57
CA SER A 229 12.83 -23.80 3.88
C SER A 229 13.37 -22.91 5.01
N LEU A 230 12.59 -21.94 5.50
CA LEU A 230 12.97 -21.12 6.65
C LEU A 230 12.52 -21.84 7.92
N ARG A 231 13.47 -22.52 8.59
CA ARG A 231 13.24 -23.13 9.92
C ARG A 231 13.94 -22.31 10.99
N PRO A 232 13.32 -22.14 12.18
CA PRO A 232 14.01 -21.56 13.31
C PRO A 232 15.18 -22.45 13.78
N PRO A 233 16.22 -21.88 14.43
CA PRO A 233 17.37 -22.64 14.89
C PRO A 233 16.94 -23.73 15.86
N THR A 234 17.28 -24.98 15.55
CA THR A 234 16.98 -26.13 16.42
C THR A 234 18.09 -26.27 17.46
N GLY A 235 17.85 -25.76 18.67
CA GLY A 235 18.64 -26.04 19.85
C GLY A 235 18.16 -27.31 20.54
N CYS A 236 19.05 -28.30 20.64
CA CYS A 236 18.98 -29.60 21.31
C CYS A 236 18.04 -29.73 22.52
N ILE A 237 17.28 -30.84 22.60
CA ILE A 237 17.33 -31.76 23.75
C ILE A 237 17.16 -33.21 23.25
N PHE A 238 18.18 -34.03 23.49
CA PHE A 238 18.17 -35.50 23.39
C PHE A 238 17.33 -36.09 24.54
N PHE A 239 16.52 -37.11 24.26
CA PHE A 239 16.21 -38.16 25.25
C PHE A 239 16.34 -39.53 24.58
N PRO A 240 17.03 -40.51 25.21
CA PRO A 240 17.24 -41.84 24.65
C PRO A 240 16.01 -42.72 24.85
N ASP A 241 15.82 -43.62 23.88
CA ASP A 241 14.77 -44.64 23.87
C ASP A 241 14.87 -45.60 25.07
N THR A 242 13.72 -45.87 25.69
CA THR A 242 13.38 -47.19 26.29
C THR A 242 11.91 -47.48 26.02
#